data_AF-A0A8C7C8H2-F1
#
_entry.id   AF-A0A8C7C8H2-F1
#
_cell.length_a   1.000
_cell.length_b   1.000
_cell.length_c   1.000
_cell.angle_alpha   90.00
_cell.angle_beta   90.00
_cell.angle_gamma   90.00
#
_symmetry.space_group_name_H-M   'P 1'
#
loop_
_entity.id
_entity.type
_entity.pdbx_description
1 polymer ?
#
loop_
_entity_poly.entity_id
_entity_poly.type
_entity_poly.pdbx_seq_one_letter_code
_entity_poly.pdbx_strand_id
1 'polypeptide(L)'
;QGHGRPQRLTFEGQHAPGLPVLQVLQSKHTGRRLGARAPVSLRLIAALLEDAGADVLLEALGALGCEYHIEPQRPARSLRWTRTKPDPCPRTVPSEVWAAEEQVLLLLEPEEFLQGLRQLTQTCGPSCSVPWVCPESSTGPHLAVIGLDAYLWYRSQQPSSQHVQQPESPAVACAPVTLSWPKVEEALVLLQLWAHLDVLLVASWQELTQNICAFTRALAQRPLKQYRDSCAFSFCVAGRWAAGERVARDGTGLRGVWWRQIRQFHRVSPAVADAIVTAFPSPRLLQQAYMSCSSEQERLALLADLPVKTGGVGRPRRVGPDLSRRICLFLTTTNPELLLDLSS
;
A
#
# COMPACT_ATOMS: atom_id res chain seq x y z
N GLN A 1 4.18 41.61 -67.60
CA GLN A 1 3.56 42.83 -67.04
C GLN A 1 2.08 42.57 -66.85
N GLY A 2 1.50 42.96 -65.71
CA GLY A 2 0.08 42.76 -65.34
C GLY A 2 -0.11 41.67 -64.27
N HIS A 3 0.16 41.97 -62.99
CA HIS A 3 -0.79 42.44 -61.96
C HIS A 3 -1.99 41.52 -61.68
N GLY A 4 -1.89 40.80 -60.57
CA GLY A 4 -3.02 40.27 -59.80
C GLY A 4 -2.61 40.18 -58.33
N ARG A 5 -3.08 41.13 -57.50
CA ARG A 5 -2.94 41.07 -56.02
C ARG A 5 -3.71 39.86 -55.47
N PRO A 6 -3.25 39.26 -54.38
CA PRO A 6 -4.15 38.74 -53.36
C PRO A 6 -4.09 39.60 -52.09
N GLN A 7 -5.25 39.62 -51.44
CA GLN A 7 -5.66 40.51 -50.38
C GLN A 7 -4.94 40.23 -49.06
N ARG A 8 -4.73 41.31 -48.30
CA ARG A 8 -4.25 41.32 -46.92
C ARG A 8 -5.36 40.77 -46.01
N LEU A 9 -5.18 39.59 -45.44
CA LEU A 9 -5.90 39.16 -44.24
C LEU A 9 -4.95 39.34 -43.05
N THR A 10 -5.15 40.43 -42.31
CA THR A 10 -4.63 40.60 -40.96
C THR A 10 -5.36 39.62 -40.03
N PHE A 11 -4.61 38.71 -39.42
CA PHE A 11 -5.03 38.03 -38.20
C PHE A 11 -4.21 38.59 -37.04
N GLU A 12 -4.83 39.47 -36.26
CA GLU A 12 -4.52 39.58 -34.84
C GLU A 12 -5.04 38.33 -34.14
N GLY A 13 -4.22 37.73 -33.27
CA GLY A 13 -4.61 36.55 -32.51
C GLY A 13 -3.43 35.94 -31.78
N GLN A 14 -3.34 36.25 -30.48
CA GLN A 14 -2.34 35.74 -29.54
C GLN A 14 -2.31 34.20 -29.56
N HIS A 15 -1.17 33.62 -29.96
CA HIS A 15 -0.93 32.18 -29.94
C HIS A 15 -0.27 31.79 -28.61
N ALA A 16 -0.97 30.97 -27.81
CA ALA A 16 -0.41 30.29 -26.65
C ALA A 16 0.50 29.11 -27.09
N PRO A 17 1.71 28.92 -26.53
CA PRO A 17 2.70 27.98 -27.06
C PRO A 17 2.54 26.51 -26.60
N GLY A 18 1.44 26.12 -25.95
CA GLY A 18 1.31 24.78 -25.30
C GLY A 18 0.69 23.65 -26.14
N LEU A 19 0.07 23.94 -27.27
CA LEU A 19 -0.67 22.95 -28.09
C LEU A 19 0.21 21.93 -28.87
N PRO A 20 1.41 22.27 -29.39
CA PRO A 20 2.18 21.33 -30.21
C PRO A 20 2.76 20.15 -29.40
N VAL A 21 3.11 20.39 -28.14
CA VAL A 21 3.78 19.40 -27.27
C VAL A 21 2.83 18.27 -26.86
N LEU A 22 1.56 18.61 -26.57
CA LEU A 22 0.52 17.65 -26.23
C LEU A 22 0.21 16.68 -27.37
N GLN A 23 0.13 17.17 -28.62
CA GLN A 23 -0.09 16.32 -29.79
C GLN A 23 1.09 15.38 -30.07
N VAL A 24 2.33 15.82 -29.84
CA VAL A 24 3.53 14.99 -30.03
C VAL A 24 3.64 13.89 -28.98
N LEU A 25 3.27 14.16 -27.72
CA LEU A 25 3.25 13.16 -26.64
C LEU A 25 2.11 12.13 -26.81
N GLN A 26 0.93 12.58 -27.26
CA GLN A 26 -0.20 11.68 -27.55
C GLN A 26 0.08 10.73 -28.73
N SER A 27 0.84 11.19 -29.74
CA SER A 27 1.16 10.38 -30.93
C SER A 27 2.22 9.30 -30.68
N LYS A 28 3.04 9.40 -29.63
CA LYS A 28 4.15 8.46 -29.37
C LYS A 28 3.78 7.27 -28.47
N HIS A 29 2.69 7.35 -27.71
CA HIS A 29 2.41 6.40 -26.63
C HIS A 29 1.10 5.59 -26.77
N THR A 30 0.48 5.56 -27.95
CA THR A 30 -0.65 4.66 -28.23
C THR A 30 -0.16 3.24 -28.52
N GLY A 31 0.27 2.53 -27.47
CA GLY A 31 0.79 1.16 -27.51
C GLY A 31 -0.26 0.05 -27.33
N ARG A 32 -0.06 -1.07 -28.05
CA ARG A 32 -0.98 -2.21 -28.26
C ARG A 32 -1.35 -3.04 -27.02
N ARG A 33 -2.56 -3.60 -27.08
CA ARG A 33 -3.26 -4.43 -26.07
C ARG A 33 -2.84 -5.90 -26.07
N LEU A 34 -2.62 -6.46 -24.88
CA LEU A 34 -2.80 -7.88 -24.57
C LEU A 34 -3.14 -8.04 -23.09
N GLY A 35 -4.24 -8.74 -22.78
CA GLY A 35 -4.63 -9.10 -21.41
C GLY A 35 -5.82 -8.29 -20.87
N ALA A 36 -6.66 -8.95 -20.07
CA ALA A 36 -7.89 -8.40 -19.51
C ALA A 36 -7.65 -7.01 -18.86
N ARG A 37 -8.46 -6.02 -19.25
CA ARG A 37 -8.38 -4.63 -18.79
C ARG A 37 -8.27 -4.55 -17.27
N ALA A 38 -7.21 -3.90 -16.78
CA ALA A 38 -7.18 -3.45 -15.40
C ALA A 38 -8.28 -2.39 -15.21
N PRO A 39 -9.11 -2.47 -14.16
CA PRO A 39 -10.25 -1.55 -13.95
C PRO A 39 -9.83 -0.13 -13.51
N VAL A 40 -8.54 0.18 -13.51
CA VAL A 40 -7.99 1.47 -13.05
C VAL A 40 -7.36 2.18 -14.23
N SER A 41 -7.86 3.37 -14.52
CA SER A 41 -7.25 4.31 -15.46
C SER A 41 -6.55 5.41 -14.67
N LEU A 42 -5.38 5.79 -15.16
CA LEU A 42 -4.59 6.90 -14.65
C LEU A 42 -4.87 8.16 -15.44
N ARG A 43 -5.00 9.30 -14.77
CA ARG A 43 -4.99 10.61 -15.39
C ARG A 43 -3.77 11.37 -14.88
N LEU A 44 -2.89 11.73 -15.79
CA LEU A 44 -1.65 12.46 -15.55
C LEU A 44 -1.82 13.90 -16.03
N ILE A 45 -1.23 14.85 -15.29
CA ILE A 45 -1.17 16.24 -15.72
C ILE A 45 0.04 16.48 -16.60
N ALA A 46 -0.14 17.24 -17.68
CA ALA A 46 0.95 17.61 -18.60
C ALA A 46 2.15 18.28 -17.89
N ALA A 47 1.90 19.17 -16.93
CA ALA A 47 2.93 19.83 -16.12
C ALA A 47 3.78 18.87 -15.27
N LEU A 48 3.29 17.68 -14.90
CA LEU A 48 4.10 16.65 -14.24
C LEU A 48 5.14 16.05 -15.21
N LEU A 49 4.81 16.03 -16.50
CA LEU A 49 5.66 15.45 -17.55
C LEU A 49 6.76 16.40 -18.03
N GLU A 50 6.77 17.64 -17.53
CA GLU A 50 7.83 18.61 -17.78
C GLU A 50 9.05 18.33 -16.88
N ASP A 51 8.87 17.57 -15.80
CA ASP A 51 9.97 17.19 -14.90
C ASP A 51 10.88 16.13 -15.53
N ALA A 52 12.19 16.31 -15.39
CA ALA A 52 13.21 15.52 -16.07
C ALA A 52 13.21 14.00 -15.76
N GLY A 53 12.49 13.55 -14.73
CA GLY A 53 12.36 12.12 -14.38
C GLY A 53 10.98 11.51 -14.64
N ALA A 54 10.08 12.25 -15.30
CA ALA A 54 8.73 11.78 -15.61
C ALA A 54 8.70 10.71 -16.73
N ASP A 55 9.76 10.62 -17.53
CA ASP A 55 9.98 9.56 -18.53
C ASP A 55 10.05 8.17 -17.88
N VAL A 56 10.76 8.05 -16.75
CA VAL A 56 10.86 6.81 -15.95
C VAL A 56 9.47 6.35 -15.49
N LEU A 57 8.63 7.31 -15.09
CA LEU A 57 7.25 7.03 -14.69
C LEU A 57 6.42 6.50 -15.87
N LEU A 58 6.48 7.16 -17.03
CA LEU A 58 5.73 6.73 -18.22
C LEU A 58 6.14 5.34 -18.70
N GLU A 59 7.44 5.03 -18.71
CA GLU A 59 7.94 3.72 -19.07
C GLU A 59 7.41 2.63 -18.12
N ALA A 60 7.47 2.89 -16.81
CA ALA A 60 6.98 1.94 -15.80
C ALA A 60 5.46 1.74 -15.87
N LEU A 61 4.68 2.80 -16.14
CA LEU A 61 3.24 2.69 -16.36
C LEU A 61 2.90 1.88 -17.63
N GLY A 62 3.68 2.06 -18.69
CA GLY A 62 3.60 1.25 -19.90
C GLY A 62 3.88 -0.23 -19.62
N ALA A 63 4.95 -0.53 -18.90
CA ALA A 63 5.30 -1.89 -18.48
C ALA A 63 4.25 -2.53 -17.55
N LEU A 64 3.55 -1.71 -16.76
CA LEU A 64 2.46 -2.14 -15.90
C LEU A 64 1.17 -2.48 -16.68
N GLY A 65 1.07 -2.06 -17.94
CA GLY A 65 -0.14 -2.21 -18.76
C GLY A 65 -1.29 -1.33 -18.28
N CYS A 66 -1.00 -0.21 -17.63
CA CYS A 66 -2.02 0.72 -17.14
C CYS A 66 -2.44 1.69 -18.26
N GLU A 67 -3.74 1.88 -18.46
CA GLU A 67 -4.26 2.92 -19.35
C GLU A 67 -4.06 4.29 -18.67
N TYR A 68 -3.41 5.23 -19.36
CA TYR A 68 -3.22 6.58 -18.86
C TYR A 68 -3.62 7.67 -19.86
N HIS A 69 -4.13 8.79 -19.34
CA HIS A 69 -4.56 9.95 -20.11
C HIS A 69 -3.82 11.19 -19.65
N ILE A 70 -3.39 12.05 -20.58
CA ILE A 70 -2.73 13.31 -20.28
C ILE A 70 -3.75 14.43 -20.45
N GLU A 71 -4.13 15.08 -19.34
CA GLU A 71 -5.15 16.14 -19.32
C GLU A 71 -4.62 17.37 -18.55
N PRO A 72 -4.99 18.60 -18.95
CA PRO A 72 -4.75 19.78 -18.13
C PRO A 72 -5.71 19.76 -16.94
N GLN A 73 -5.22 19.40 -15.75
CA GLN A 73 -6.01 19.42 -14.51
C GLN A 73 -5.43 20.41 -13.49
N ARG A 74 -6.19 20.74 -12.46
CA ARG A 74 -5.75 21.51 -11.29
C ARG A 74 -5.88 20.62 -10.05
N PRO A 75 -4.90 20.62 -9.11
CA PRO A 75 -3.68 21.45 -9.04
C PRO A 75 -2.58 21.06 -10.04
N ALA A 76 -1.60 21.93 -10.28
CA ALA A 76 -0.41 21.60 -11.09
C ALA A 76 0.38 20.43 -10.46
N ARG A 77 1.09 19.64 -11.27
CA ARG A 77 1.88 18.46 -10.81
C ARG A 77 1.09 17.41 -10.00
N SER A 78 -0.19 17.23 -10.32
CA SER A 78 -1.01 16.15 -9.73
C SER A 78 -1.12 14.91 -10.63
N LEU A 79 -1.31 13.77 -9.99
CA LEU A 79 -1.64 12.50 -10.60
C LEU A 79 -2.97 12.03 -10.00
N ARG A 80 -3.93 11.68 -10.84
CA ARG A 80 -5.25 11.20 -10.41
C ARG A 80 -5.48 9.76 -10.85
N TRP A 81 -5.90 8.91 -9.92
CA TRP A 81 -6.43 7.58 -10.23
C TRP A 81 -7.94 7.68 -10.31
N THR A 82 -8.52 7.09 -11.36
CA THR A 82 -9.96 6.88 -11.44
C THR A 82 -10.20 5.40 -11.69
N ARG A 83 -10.85 4.72 -10.75
CA ARG A 83 -11.29 3.34 -10.96
C ARG A 83 -12.71 3.33 -11.50
N THR A 84 -12.91 2.61 -12.59
CA THR A 84 -14.24 2.36 -13.15
C THR A 84 -14.61 0.89 -13.00
N LYS A 85 -15.92 0.63 -12.97
CA LYS A 85 -16.43 -0.74 -12.91
C LYS A 85 -16.03 -1.49 -14.19
N PRO A 86 -15.40 -2.68 -14.10
CA PRO A 86 -15.03 -3.46 -15.27
C PRO A 86 -16.28 -3.92 -16.06
N ASP A 87 -16.21 -3.86 -17.39
CA ASP A 87 -17.24 -4.35 -18.30
C ASP A 87 -16.64 -5.35 -19.31
N PRO A 88 -17.03 -6.64 -19.28
CA PRO A 88 -18.00 -7.27 -18.37
C PRO A 88 -17.46 -7.44 -16.95
N CYS A 89 -18.35 -7.36 -15.95
CA CYS A 89 -17.98 -7.61 -14.57
C CYS A 89 -17.55 -9.07 -14.34
N PRO A 90 -16.52 -9.31 -13.51
CA PRO A 90 -16.20 -10.67 -13.07
C PRO A 90 -17.40 -11.31 -12.39
N ARG A 91 -17.86 -12.47 -12.89
CA ARG A 91 -19.04 -13.18 -12.35
C ARG A 91 -18.91 -13.61 -10.88
N THR A 92 -17.68 -13.65 -10.36
CA THR A 92 -17.35 -14.11 -9.01
C THR A 92 -17.42 -13.03 -7.95
N VAL A 93 -17.60 -11.75 -8.32
CA VAL A 93 -17.60 -10.62 -7.37
C VAL A 93 -18.84 -9.75 -7.66
N PRO A 94 -19.64 -9.40 -6.64
CA PRO A 94 -20.78 -8.51 -6.82
C PRO A 94 -20.38 -7.17 -7.44
N SER A 95 -21.28 -6.60 -8.23
CA SER A 95 -21.06 -5.34 -8.95
C SER A 95 -20.78 -4.17 -7.99
N GLU A 96 -21.39 -4.20 -6.82
CA GLU A 96 -21.37 -3.16 -5.78
C GLU A 96 -19.96 -2.96 -5.21
N VAL A 97 -19.13 -4.01 -5.26
CA VAL A 97 -17.73 -3.98 -4.79
C VAL A 97 -16.85 -3.11 -5.69
N TRP A 98 -17.22 -2.95 -6.96
CA TRP A 98 -16.46 -2.18 -7.95
C TRP A 98 -16.83 -0.69 -7.97
N ALA A 99 -17.17 -0.12 -6.81
CA ALA A 99 -17.51 1.30 -6.68
C ALA A 99 -16.40 2.20 -7.26
N ALA A 100 -16.84 3.29 -7.90
CA ALA A 100 -15.96 4.32 -8.41
C ALA A 100 -15.15 4.91 -7.24
N GLU A 101 -13.84 5.01 -7.44
CA GLU A 101 -12.93 5.59 -6.46
C GLU A 101 -12.00 6.53 -7.21
N GLU A 102 -11.84 7.73 -6.64
CA GLU A 102 -10.91 8.72 -7.10
C GLU A 102 -9.88 8.98 -6.00
N GLN A 103 -8.61 9.02 -6.39
CA GLN A 103 -7.49 9.35 -5.50
C GLN A 103 -6.60 10.34 -6.24
N VAL A 104 -5.97 11.25 -5.50
CA VAL A 104 -5.07 12.27 -6.07
C VAL A 104 -3.75 12.24 -5.30
N LEU A 105 -2.64 12.28 -6.04
CA LEU A 105 -1.31 12.51 -5.51
C LEU A 105 -0.80 13.85 -6.03
N LEU A 106 -0.29 14.69 -5.13
CA LEU A 106 0.31 15.99 -5.42
C LEU A 106 1.81 15.88 -5.24
N LEU A 107 2.56 16.10 -6.32
CA LEU A 107 4.01 16.22 -6.25
C LEU A 107 4.39 17.66 -5.92
N LEU A 108 5.00 17.86 -4.77
CA LEU A 108 5.46 19.15 -4.27
C LEU A 108 6.97 19.27 -4.42
N GLU A 109 7.44 20.48 -4.71
CA GLU A 109 8.87 20.78 -4.58
C GLU A 109 9.26 20.86 -3.09
N PRO A 110 10.50 20.50 -2.72
CA PRO A 110 10.96 20.59 -1.34
C PRO A 110 10.72 21.95 -0.68
N GLU A 111 10.93 23.07 -1.39
CA GLU A 111 10.72 24.40 -0.80
C GLU A 111 9.23 24.74 -0.62
N GLU A 112 8.37 24.35 -1.56
CA GLU A 112 6.91 24.49 -1.45
C GLU A 112 6.40 23.72 -0.23
N PHE A 113 6.87 22.48 -0.07
CA PHE A 113 6.56 21.65 1.09
C PHE A 113 6.99 22.31 2.41
N LEU A 114 8.25 22.73 2.51
CA LEU A 114 8.78 23.41 3.71
C LEU A 114 8.10 24.74 4.00
N GLN A 115 7.63 25.46 2.97
CA GLN A 115 6.83 26.68 3.16
C GLN A 115 5.48 26.38 3.81
N GLY A 116 4.77 25.34 3.35
CA GLY A 116 3.52 24.94 3.99
C GLY A 116 3.71 24.41 5.41
N LEU A 117 4.80 23.69 5.69
CA LEU A 117 5.13 23.27 7.07
C LEU A 117 5.42 24.46 8.00
N ARG A 118 6.11 25.50 7.49
CA ARG A 118 6.33 26.75 8.25
C ARG A 118 5.01 27.43 8.61
N GLN A 119 4.05 27.45 7.68
CA GLN A 119 2.73 28.01 7.96
C GLN A 119 2.01 27.21 9.04
N LEU A 120 2.02 25.87 8.92
CA LEU A 120 1.40 24.97 9.90
C LEU A 120 1.97 25.15 11.31
N THR A 121 3.30 25.26 11.42
CA THR A 121 3.99 25.40 12.71
C THR A 121 3.89 26.80 13.33
N GLN A 122 3.58 27.82 12.52
CA GLN A 122 3.42 29.21 12.97
C GLN A 122 1.98 29.55 13.39
N THR A 123 0.97 28.87 12.85
CA THR A 123 -0.43 29.08 13.23
C THR A 123 -0.80 28.22 14.45
N CYS A 124 -0.74 28.80 15.65
CA CYS A 124 -1.40 28.23 16.83
C CYS A 124 -2.87 28.65 16.86
N GLY A 125 -3.77 27.91 16.19
CA GLY A 125 -5.21 28.17 16.30
C GLY A 125 -6.11 27.21 15.50
N PRO A 126 -7.42 27.12 15.81
CA PRO A 126 -8.37 26.18 15.20
C PRO A 126 -8.69 26.44 13.71
N SER A 127 -8.07 27.45 13.09
CA SER A 127 -8.24 27.84 11.69
C SER A 127 -7.02 27.55 10.82
N CYS A 128 -6.18 26.57 11.19
CA CYS A 128 -4.98 26.18 10.43
C CYS A 128 -5.34 25.75 9.01
N SER A 129 -5.27 26.65 8.04
CA SER A 129 -5.44 26.27 6.63
C SER A 129 -4.12 25.66 6.14
N VAL A 130 -4.14 24.36 5.85
CA VAL A 130 -3.04 23.71 5.14
C VAL A 130 -3.19 23.98 3.64
N PRO A 131 -2.16 24.50 2.95
CA PRO A 131 -2.28 24.98 1.58
C PRO A 131 -2.61 23.88 0.56
N TRP A 132 -2.44 22.61 0.94
CA TRP A 132 -2.62 21.45 0.07
C TRP A 132 -3.98 20.77 0.22
N VAL A 133 -4.85 21.24 1.13
CA VAL A 133 -6.20 20.67 1.29
C VAL A 133 -7.22 21.46 0.49
N CYS A 134 -7.92 20.77 -0.42
CA CYS A 134 -9.11 21.31 -1.06
C CYS A 134 -10.35 21.02 -0.19
N PRO A 135 -11.15 22.03 0.17
CA PRO A 135 -12.37 21.81 0.97
C PRO A 135 -13.48 21.05 0.23
N GLU A 136 -13.36 20.86 -1.09
CA GLU A 136 -14.39 20.27 -1.95
C GLU A 136 -14.25 18.75 -2.15
N SER A 137 -13.12 18.14 -1.74
CA SER A 137 -12.89 16.69 -1.89
C SER A 137 -13.14 15.93 -0.58
N SER A 138 -13.91 14.84 -0.64
CA SER A 138 -14.20 13.98 0.52
C SER A 138 -12.99 13.15 1.01
N THR A 139 -11.93 13.06 0.20
CA THR A 139 -10.67 12.40 0.55
C THR A 139 -9.53 13.40 0.29
N GLY A 140 -8.70 13.65 1.30
CA GLY A 140 -7.52 14.50 1.15
C GLY A 140 -6.52 13.93 0.14
N PRO A 141 -5.71 14.76 -0.53
CA PRO A 141 -4.68 14.27 -1.45
C PRO A 141 -3.55 13.56 -0.73
N HIS A 142 -2.91 12.63 -1.42
CA HIS A 142 -1.60 12.09 -1.05
C HIS A 142 -0.53 13.10 -1.46
N LEU A 143 0.40 13.45 -0.58
CA LEU A 143 1.50 14.35 -0.91
C LEU A 143 2.75 13.54 -1.23
N ALA A 144 3.54 13.97 -2.22
CA ALA A 144 4.84 13.38 -2.51
C ALA A 144 5.90 14.47 -2.63
N VAL A 145 7.08 14.22 -2.07
CA VAL A 145 8.23 15.14 -2.16
C VAL A 145 9.47 14.33 -2.53
N ILE A 146 10.14 14.73 -3.62
CA ILE A 146 11.38 14.10 -4.08
C ILE A 146 12.58 14.87 -3.52
N GLY A 147 13.52 14.17 -2.88
CA GLY A 147 14.84 14.68 -2.52
C GLY A 147 14.85 15.68 -1.37
N LEU A 148 13.89 15.61 -0.44
CA LEU A 148 13.83 16.52 0.71
C LEU A 148 15.11 16.47 1.58
N ASP A 149 15.67 15.28 1.80
CA ASP A 149 16.94 15.08 2.50
C ASP A 149 18.10 15.84 1.84
N ALA A 150 18.27 15.63 0.54
CA ALA A 150 19.33 16.28 -0.24
C ALA A 150 19.14 17.81 -0.26
N TYR A 151 17.89 18.27 -0.31
CA TYR A 151 17.55 19.68 -0.25
C TYR A 151 17.92 20.32 1.09
N LEU A 152 17.52 19.70 2.21
CA LEU A 152 17.85 20.18 3.57
C LEU A 152 19.36 20.15 3.82
N TRP A 153 20.05 19.13 3.32
CA TRP A 153 21.51 19.02 3.37
C TRP A 153 22.21 20.13 2.58
N TYR A 154 21.77 20.39 1.34
CA TYR A 154 22.35 21.46 0.54
C TYR A 154 22.11 22.84 1.17
N ARG A 155 20.91 23.08 1.70
CA ARG A 155 20.55 24.34 2.37
C ARG A 155 21.38 24.58 3.64
N SER A 156 21.68 23.55 4.42
CA SER A 156 22.49 23.69 5.63
C SER A 156 23.96 24.04 5.34
N GLN A 157 24.44 23.72 4.13
CA GLN A 157 25.79 24.04 3.69
C GLN A 157 25.92 25.42 3.03
N GLN A 158 24.81 26.10 2.71
CA GLN A 158 24.90 27.46 2.17
C GLN A 158 25.35 28.43 3.27
N PRO A 159 26.50 29.12 3.12
CA PRO A 159 26.89 30.18 4.05
C PRO A 159 25.85 31.29 3.98
N SER A 160 25.27 31.66 5.13
CA SER A 160 24.44 32.86 5.27
C SER A 160 25.19 34.06 4.72
N SER A 161 24.93 34.43 3.46
CA SER A 161 25.30 35.74 2.94
C SER A 161 24.30 36.76 3.49
N GLN A 162 24.24 36.88 4.82
CA GLN A 162 23.70 38.07 5.46
C GLN A 162 24.76 39.15 5.29
N HIS A 163 24.62 39.88 4.18
CA HIS A 163 25.26 41.18 4.03
C HIS A 163 24.88 42.01 5.27
N VAL A 164 25.91 42.41 6.02
CA VAL A 164 25.80 43.32 7.16
C VAL A 164 25.19 44.62 6.66
N GLN A 165 23.90 44.81 6.87
CA GLN A 165 23.31 46.14 7.00
C GLN A 165 22.52 46.17 8.30
N GLN A 166 22.92 47.12 9.15
CA GLN A 166 22.37 47.36 10.48
C GLN A 166 20.85 47.58 10.45
N PRO A 167 20.13 47.25 11.54
CA PRO A 167 18.69 47.34 11.61
C PRO A 167 18.21 48.73 12.04
N GLU A 168 17.32 49.34 11.27
CA GLU A 168 16.41 50.39 11.76
C GLU A 168 14.95 49.94 11.57
N SER A 169 14.39 49.32 12.63
CA SER A 169 12.98 49.37 13.07
C SER A 169 12.59 48.08 13.83
N PRO A 170 11.88 48.16 14.96
CA PRO A 170 11.39 46.99 15.68
C PRO A 170 10.01 46.62 15.13
N ALA A 171 9.98 46.01 13.95
CA ALA A 171 8.82 45.24 13.50
C ALA A 171 9.23 43.77 13.54
N VAL A 172 8.60 43.01 14.45
CA VAL A 172 8.78 41.58 14.75
C VAL A 172 9.41 40.81 13.58
N ALA A 173 10.75 40.74 13.57
CA ALA A 173 11.48 39.91 12.64
C ALA A 173 11.29 38.47 13.07
N CYS A 174 10.27 37.80 12.52
CA CYS A 174 10.22 36.33 12.55
C CYS A 174 11.48 35.84 11.84
N ALA A 175 12.49 35.43 12.62
CA ALA A 175 13.66 34.77 12.09
C ALA A 175 13.18 33.63 11.17
N PRO A 176 13.76 33.46 9.96
CA PRO A 176 13.39 32.36 9.09
C PRO A 176 13.62 31.06 9.87
N VAL A 177 12.52 30.41 10.24
CA VAL A 177 12.58 29.15 10.99
C VAL A 177 13.23 28.13 10.06
N THR A 178 14.52 27.89 10.28
CA THR A 178 15.22 26.77 9.66
C THR A 178 14.55 25.51 10.19
N LEU A 179 13.77 24.84 9.35
CA LEU A 179 13.14 23.58 9.71
C LEU A 179 14.23 22.51 9.77
N SER A 180 14.49 22.02 10.97
CA SER A 180 15.33 20.83 11.21
C SER A 180 14.51 19.56 11.00
N TRP A 181 15.18 18.43 10.77
CA TRP A 181 14.52 17.13 10.61
C TRP A 181 13.51 16.78 11.72
N PRO A 182 13.84 16.96 13.02
CA PRO A 182 12.87 16.73 14.09
C PRO A 182 11.58 17.56 13.96
N LYS A 183 11.69 18.81 13.48
CA LYS A 183 10.51 19.66 13.23
C LYS A 183 9.71 19.21 12.01
N VAL A 184 10.39 18.68 11.00
CA VAL A 184 9.72 18.07 9.84
C VAL A 184 8.95 16.85 10.28
N GLU A 185 9.55 15.94 11.07
CA GLU A 185 8.88 14.75 11.61
C GLU A 185 7.66 15.12 12.48
N GLU A 186 7.81 16.10 13.38
CA GLU A 186 6.69 16.60 14.19
C GLU A 186 5.54 17.13 13.31
N ALA A 187 5.87 17.88 12.26
CA ALA A 187 4.87 18.40 11.33
C ALA A 187 4.20 17.30 10.49
N LEU A 188 4.93 16.24 10.10
CA LEU A 188 4.35 15.06 9.44
C LEU A 188 3.32 14.37 10.33
N VAL A 189 3.64 14.21 11.62
CA VAL A 189 2.70 13.64 12.61
C VAL A 189 1.45 14.52 12.74
N LEU A 190 1.63 15.86 12.79
CA LEU A 190 0.51 16.80 12.84
C LEU A 190 -0.37 16.71 11.58
N LEU A 191 0.22 16.65 10.39
CA LEU A 191 -0.52 16.48 9.13
C LEU A 191 -1.33 15.18 9.11
N GLN A 192 -0.75 14.09 9.59
CA GLN A 192 -1.42 12.79 9.66
C GLN A 192 -2.59 12.80 10.65
N LEU A 193 -2.40 13.37 11.84
CA LEU A 193 -3.41 13.36 12.90
C LEU A 193 -4.54 14.38 12.67
N TRP A 194 -4.21 15.57 12.14
CA TRP A 194 -5.15 16.68 12.05
C TRP A 194 -5.80 16.82 10.67
N ALA A 195 -5.06 16.55 9.60
CA ALA A 195 -5.53 16.74 8.22
C ALA A 195 -5.78 15.41 7.48
N HIS A 196 -5.48 14.26 8.10
CA HIS A 196 -5.55 12.93 7.47
C HIS A 196 -4.79 12.84 6.14
N LEU A 197 -3.70 13.61 6.02
CA LEU A 197 -2.84 13.60 4.83
C LEU A 197 -1.74 12.57 4.99
N ASP A 198 -1.52 11.79 3.93
CA ASP A 198 -0.34 10.93 3.80
C ASP A 198 0.75 11.68 3.02
N VAL A 199 2.00 11.57 3.47
CA VAL A 199 3.15 12.25 2.88
C VAL A 199 4.23 11.24 2.55
N LEU A 200 4.44 11.05 1.25
CA LEU A 200 5.48 10.19 0.69
C LEU A 200 6.75 11.00 0.43
N LEU A 201 7.74 10.85 1.31
CA LEU A 201 9.10 11.37 1.09
C LEU A 201 9.93 10.31 0.38
N VAL A 202 10.50 10.65 -0.77
CA VAL A 202 11.31 9.74 -1.60
C VAL A 202 12.59 10.41 -2.05
N ALA A 203 13.66 9.65 -2.24
CA ALA A 203 14.95 10.22 -2.63
C ALA A 203 15.03 10.54 -4.13
N SER A 204 14.23 9.86 -4.96
CA SER A 204 14.35 9.95 -6.42
C SER A 204 13.03 9.68 -7.16
N TRP A 205 13.02 10.03 -8.45
CA TRP A 205 11.96 9.68 -9.39
C TRP A 205 11.76 8.17 -9.53
N GLN A 206 12.82 7.37 -9.40
CA GLN A 206 12.73 5.92 -9.46
C GLN A 206 11.92 5.36 -8.29
N GLU A 207 12.18 5.84 -7.07
CA GLU A 207 11.42 5.45 -5.88
C GLU A 207 9.97 5.93 -5.95
N LEU A 208 9.73 7.17 -6.39
CA LEU A 208 8.36 7.66 -6.61
C LEU A 208 7.60 6.77 -7.60
N THR A 209 8.25 6.42 -8.70
CA THR A 209 7.67 5.56 -9.74
C THR A 209 7.31 4.18 -9.20
N GLN A 210 8.19 3.56 -8.42
CA GLN A 210 7.91 2.27 -7.77
C GLN A 210 6.68 2.35 -6.86
N ASN A 211 6.57 3.41 -6.06
CA ASN A 211 5.43 3.65 -5.19
C ASN A 211 4.14 3.87 -6.00
N ILE A 212 4.17 4.69 -7.04
CA ILE A 212 3.02 4.90 -7.93
C ILE A 212 2.57 3.59 -8.58
N CYS A 213 3.49 2.75 -9.06
CA CYS A 213 3.16 1.45 -9.62
C CYS A 213 2.60 0.47 -8.57
N ALA A 214 3.11 0.49 -7.35
CA ALA A 214 2.60 -0.32 -6.25
C ALA A 214 1.19 0.14 -5.82
N PHE A 215 0.98 1.45 -5.70
CA PHE A 215 -0.29 2.08 -5.36
C PHE A 215 -1.34 1.81 -6.44
N THR A 216 -0.98 1.92 -7.71
CA THR A 216 -1.85 1.59 -8.85
C THR A 216 -2.30 0.13 -8.80
N ARG A 217 -1.37 -0.81 -8.52
CA ARG A 217 -1.71 -2.23 -8.31
C ARG A 217 -2.62 -2.43 -7.11
N ALA A 218 -2.35 -1.76 -5.99
CA ALA A 218 -3.16 -1.84 -4.79
C ALA A 218 -4.59 -1.36 -5.04
N LEU A 219 -4.76 -0.21 -5.70
CA LEU A 219 -6.08 0.32 -6.08
C LEU A 219 -6.85 -0.60 -7.03
N ALA A 220 -6.15 -1.25 -7.96
CA ALA A 220 -6.77 -2.21 -8.87
C ALA A 220 -7.24 -3.49 -8.16
N GLN A 221 -6.50 -3.93 -7.14
CA GLN A 221 -6.79 -5.14 -6.38
C GLN A 221 -7.72 -4.91 -5.17
N ARG A 222 -7.86 -3.66 -4.70
CA ARG A 222 -8.61 -3.29 -3.50
C ARG A 222 -10.05 -3.83 -3.48
N PRO A 223 -10.86 -3.72 -4.54
CA PRO A 223 -12.22 -4.28 -4.57
C PRO A 223 -12.23 -5.79 -4.29
N LEU A 224 -11.40 -6.53 -5.01
CA LEU A 224 -11.29 -7.98 -4.86
C LEU A 224 -10.81 -8.36 -3.46
N LYS A 225 -9.87 -7.60 -2.90
CA LYS A 225 -9.37 -7.83 -1.53
C LYS A 225 -10.47 -7.58 -0.51
N GLN A 226 -11.19 -6.46 -0.58
CA GLN A 226 -12.31 -6.15 0.31
C GLN A 226 -13.40 -7.22 0.25
N TYR A 227 -13.75 -7.70 -0.96
CA TYR A 227 -14.71 -8.78 -1.11
C TYR A 227 -14.23 -10.08 -0.46
N ARG A 228 -12.98 -10.48 -0.70
CA ARG A 228 -12.38 -11.67 -0.06
C ARG A 228 -12.34 -11.54 1.47
N ASP A 229 -12.03 -10.35 1.97
CA ASP A 229 -11.97 -10.07 3.41
C ASP A 229 -13.38 -10.15 4.05
N SER A 230 -14.43 -9.79 3.30
CA SER A 230 -15.83 -9.91 3.73
C SER A 230 -16.40 -11.33 3.64
N CYS A 231 -15.74 -12.23 2.91
CA CYS A 231 -16.16 -13.63 2.80
C CYS A 231 -15.77 -14.42 4.05
N ALA A 232 -16.59 -15.43 4.39
CA ALA A 232 -16.21 -16.42 5.39
C ALA A 232 -14.87 -17.07 5.01
N PHE A 233 -14.01 -17.33 6.01
CA PHE A 233 -12.67 -17.91 5.82
C PHE A 233 -11.67 -17.01 5.06
N SER A 234 -11.72 -15.68 5.22
CA SER A 234 -10.74 -14.74 4.64
C SER A 234 -9.28 -15.11 4.93
N PHE A 235 -9.01 -15.81 6.04
CA PHE A 235 -7.67 -16.33 6.39
C PHE A 235 -7.16 -17.42 5.41
N CYS A 236 -8.05 -18.18 4.76
CA CYS A 236 -7.69 -19.30 3.88
C CYS A 236 -7.19 -18.84 2.51
N VAL A 237 -7.52 -17.62 2.09
CA VAL A 237 -7.29 -17.13 0.72
C VAL A 237 -6.11 -16.17 0.58
N ALA A 238 -5.43 -15.84 1.69
CA ALA A 238 -4.33 -14.88 1.68
C ALA A 238 -3.10 -15.33 2.48
N GLY A 239 -1.92 -14.96 1.99
CA GLY A 239 -0.64 -15.10 2.69
C GLY A 239 -0.11 -16.53 2.78
N ARG A 240 0.78 -16.77 3.76
CA ARG A 240 1.48 -18.06 3.95
C ARG A 240 0.54 -19.25 4.22
N TRP A 241 -0.71 -18.97 4.57
CA TRP A 241 -1.74 -19.96 4.89
C TRP A 241 -2.50 -20.46 3.66
N ALA A 242 -2.49 -19.70 2.56
CA ALA A 242 -3.11 -20.09 1.30
C ALA A 242 -2.29 -21.12 0.49
N ALA A 243 -1.04 -21.37 0.88
CA ALA A 243 -0.18 -22.34 0.21
C ALA A 243 -0.59 -23.78 0.58
N GLY A 244 -1.13 -24.51 -0.39
CA GLY A 244 -1.39 -25.94 -0.28
C GLY A 244 -0.11 -26.79 -0.27
N GLU A 245 -0.24 -28.06 0.12
CA GLU A 245 0.76 -29.10 -0.10
C GLU A 245 0.39 -29.87 -1.37
N ARG A 246 1.36 -30.21 -2.23
CA ARG A 246 1.08 -31.02 -3.42
C ARG A 246 0.91 -32.47 -2.99
N VAL A 247 -0.19 -33.10 -3.40
CA VAL A 247 -0.48 -34.49 -3.11
C VAL A 247 -0.61 -35.26 -4.43
N ALA A 248 0.18 -36.32 -4.57
CA ALA A 248 0.11 -37.21 -5.72
C ALA A 248 -1.04 -38.23 -5.57
N ARG A 249 -1.41 -38.88 -6.69
CA ARG A 249 -2.56 -39.80 -6.73
C ARG A 249 -2.43 -41.02 -5.83
N ASP A 250 -1.20 -41.41 -5.52
CA ASP A 250 -0.84 -42.49 -4.59
C ASP A 250 -0.93 -42.07 -3.11
N GLY A 251 -1.25 -40.80 -2.82
CA GLY A 251 -1.30 -40.25 -1.47
C GLY A 251 0.04 -39.72 -0.96
N THR A 252 1.10 -39.76 -1.79
CA THR A 252 2.37 -39.13 -1.43
C THR A 252 2.15 -37.64 -1.24
N GLY A 253 2.53 -37.13 -0.06
CA GLY A 253 2.29 -35.75 0.37
C GLY A 253 1.23 -35.59 1.47
N LEU A 254 0.36 -36.60 1.72
CA LEU A 254 -0.68 -36.51 2.76
C LEU A 254 -0.13 -36.33 4.18
N ARG A 255 1.04 -36.90 4.47
CA ARG A 255 1.74 -36.66 5.75
C ARG A 255 2.13 -35.18 5.90
N GLY A 256 2.56 -34.54 4.82
CA GLY A 256 2.86 -33.11 4.79
C GLY A 256 1.60 -32.26 4.99
N VAL A 257 0.48 -32.66 4.38
CA VAL A 257 -0.84 -32.04 4.63
C VAL A 257 -1.20 -32.14 6.11
N TRP A 258 -1.11 -33.32 6.71
CA TRP A 258 -1.43 -33.52 8.12
C TRP A 258 -0.56 -32.65 9.03
N TRP A 259 0.73 -32.58 8.73
CA TRP A 259 1.65 -31.68 9.44
C TRP A 259 1.27 -30.20 9.30
N ARG A 260 0.88 -29.74 8.11
CA ARG A 260 0.38 -28.38 7.92
C ARG A 260 -0.92 -28.11 8.65
N GLN A 261 -1.82 -29.10 8.73
CA GLN A 261 -3.08 -29.01 9.49
C GLN A 261 -2.80 -28.81 10.99
N ILE A 262 -1.88 -29.60 11.57
CA ILE A 262 -1.45 -29.39 12.96
C ILE A 262 -0.83 -28.00 13.17
N ARG A 263 -0.14 -27.46 12.17
CA ARG A 263 0.43 -26.09 12.23
C ARG A 263 -0.60 -24.96 12.11
N GLN A 264 -1.86 -25.25 11.75
CA GLN A 264 -2.91 -24.23 11.74
C GLN A 264 -3.33 -23.82 13.15
N PHE A 265 -3.15 -24.71 14.14
CA PHE A 265 -3.43 -24.37 15.53
C PHE A 265 -2.50 -23.24 16.00
N HIS A 266 -3.05 -22.29 16.75
CA HIS A 266 -2.27 -21.19 17.30
C HIS A 266 -1.19 -21.72 18.26
N ARG A 267 -0.01 -21.08 18.20
CA ARG A 267 1.16 -21.39 19.05
C ARG A 267 1.80 -22.77 18.76
N VAL A 268 1.59 -23.33 17.58
CA VAL A 268 2.25 -24.57 17.14
C VAL A 268 3.51 -24.28 16.32
N SER A 269 4.66 -24.69 16.87
CA SER A 269 5.95 -24.62 16.17
C SER A 269 6.18 -25.85 15.27
N PRO A 270 7.08 -25.77 14.26
CA PRO A 270 7.43 -26.91 13.42
C PRO A 270 7.82 -28.17 14.22
N ALA A 271 8.65 -28.02 15.26
CA ALA A 271 9.09 -29.14 16.09
C ALA A 271 7.94 -29.81 16.87
N VAL A 272 6.94 -29.03 17.29
CA VAL A 272 5.73 -29.55 17.97
C VAL A 272 4.88 -30.33 16.98
N ALA A 273 4.67 -29.79 15.78
CA ALA A 273 3.95 -30.49 14.72
C ALA A 273 4.67 -31.80 14.32
N ASP A 274 5.99 -31.78 14.22
CA ASP A 274 6.79 -32.98 13.98
C ASP A 274 6.61 -34.04 15.07
N ALA A 275 6.62 -33.64 16.35
CA ALA A 275 6.40 -34.56 17.46
C ALA A 275 5.02 -35.24 17.34
N ILE A 276 3.96 -34.46 17.13
CA ILE A 276 2.58 -34.96 17.02
C ILE A 276 2.43 -35.87 15.81
N VAL A 277 2.90 -35.46 14.63
CA VAL A 277 2.79 -36.25 13.39
C VAL A 277 3.70 -37.48 13.38
N THR A 278 4.76 -37.48 14.18
CA THR A 278 5.60 -38.67 14.41
C THR A 278 4.88 -39.67 15.30
N ALA A 279 4.26 -39.24 16.39
CA ALA A 279 3.49 -40.11 17.26
C ALA A 279 2.19 -40.62 16.60
N PHE A 280 1.51 -39.74 15.86
CA PHE A 280 0.25 -40.02 15.19
C PHE A 280 0.36 -39.66 13.70
N PRO A 281 0.79 -40.61 12.84
CA PRO A 281 1.11 -40.33 11.45
C PRO A 281 -0.12 -40.08 10.56
N SER A 282 -1.33 -40.24 11.08
CA SER A 282 -2.57 -39.85 10.39
C SER A 282 -3.61 -39.30 11.38
N PRO A 283 -4.54 -38.44 10.92
CA PRO A 283 -5.64 -37.94 11.75
C PRO A 283 -6.49 -39.06 12.34
N ARG A 284 -6.71 -40.15 11.58
CA ARG A 284 -7.51 -41.29 12.01
C ARG A 284 -6.90 -42.02 13.20
N LEU A 285 -5.58 -42.18 13.24
CA LEU A 285 -4.89 -42.80 14.38
C LEU A 285 -5.00 -41.95 15.64
N LEU A 286 -4.90 -40.62 15.50
CA LEU A 286 -5.11 -39.71 16.63
C LEU A 286 -6.56 -39.77 17.13
N GLN A 287 -7.53 -39.80 16.22
CA GLN A 287 -8.94 -39.92 16.57
C GLN A 287 -9.25 -41.25 17.28
N GLN A 288 -8.69 -42.36 16.81
CA GLN A 288 -8.82 -43.67 17.45
C GLN A 288 -8.24 -43.66 18.87
N ALA A 289 -7.08 -43.03 19.07
CA ALA A 289 -6.48 -42.90 20.40
C ALA A 289 -7.40 -42.13 21.36
N TYR A 290 -8.02 -41.03 20.91
CA TYR A 290 -9.01 -40.31 21.71
C TYR A 290 -10.25 -41.14 22.06
N MET A 291 -10.73 -41.95 21.11
CA MET A 291 -11.87 -42.85 21.34
C MET A 291 -11.55 -43.97 22.33
N SER A 292 -10.30 -44.40 22.42
CA SER A 292 -9.85 -45.42 23.37
C SER A 292 -9.61 -44.91 24.80
N CYS A 293 -9.58 -43.59 25.01
CA CYS A 293 -9.39 -43.01 26.35
C CYS A 293 -10.60 -43.32 27.26
N SER A 294 -10.30 -43.67 28.50
CA SER A 294 -11.27 -44.09 29.51
C SER A 294 -11.99 -42.92 30.18
N SER A 295 -11.36 -41.75 30.22
CA SER A 295 -11.90 -40.53 30.84
C SER A 295 -11.70 -39.31 29.94
N GLU A 296 -12.51 -38.27 30.17
CA GLU A 296 -12.35 -36.99 29.47
C GLU A 296 -11.01 -36.32 29.81
N GLN A 297 -10.57 -36.38 31.08
CA GLN A 297 -9.30 -35.80 31.49
C GLN A 297 -8.10 -36.45 30.79
N GLU A 298 -8.10 -37.78 30.68
CA GLU A 298 -7.09 -38.53 29.91
C GLU A 298 -7.11 -38.12 28.43
N ARG A 299 -8.30 -38.03 27.84
CA ARG A 299 -8.49 -37.64 26.45
C ARG A 299 -7.93 -36.24 26.18
N LEU A 300 -8.21 -35.27 27.05
CA LEU A 300 -7.70 -33.90 26.93
C LEU A 300 -6.18 -33.82 27.14
N ALA A 301 -5.59 -34.71 27.95
CA ALA A 301 -4.17 -34.74 28.27
C ALA A 301 -3.33 -35.63 27.34
N LEU A 302 -3.95 -36.39 26.40
CA LEU A 302 -3.29 -37.42 25.58
C LEU A 302 -1.98 -36.96 24.90
N LEU A 303 -1.93 -35.71 24.42
CA LEU A 303 -0.76 -35.16 23.74
C LEU A 303 0.14 -34.34 24.68
N ALA A 304 -0.31 -33.99 25.88
CA ALA A 304 0.32 -32.99 26.74
C ALA A 304 1.79 -33.31 27.05
N ASP A 305 2.06 -34.59 27.30
CA ASP A 305 3.36 -35.09 27.71
C ASP A 305 4.28 -35.47 26.56
N LEU A 306 3.81 -35.36 25.31
CA LEU A 306 4.57 -35.78 24.15
C LEU A 306 5.88 -34.98 24.01
N PRO A 307 7.05 -35.66 23.92
CA PRO A 307 8.34 -35.00 23.89
C PRO A 307 8.56 -34.32 22.54
N VAL A 308 9.03 -33.08 22.59
CA VAL A 308 9.38 -32.28 21.42
C VAL A 308 10.90 -32.32 21.28
N LYS A 309 11.39 -32.81 20.13
CA LYS A 309 12.83 -32.83 19.84
C LYS A 309 13.36 -31.39 19.79
N THR A 310 14.17 -31.02 20.78
CA THR A 310 14.90 -29.75 20.81
C THR A 310 16.38 -30.06 20.61
N GLY A 311 17.01 -29.41 19.62
CA GLY A 311 18.44 -29.64 19.30
C GLY A 311 19.44 -29.08 20.33
N GLY A 312 19.04 -28.82 21.57
CA GLY A 312 19.88 -28.20 22.61
C GLY A 312 19.79 -28.88 23.97
N VAL A 313 20.79 -28.63 24.82
CA VAL A 313 20.97 -29.15 26.19
C VAL A 313 20.08 -28.39 27.19
N GLY A 314 18.78 -28.30 26.88
CA GLY A 314 17.79 -27.61 27.72
C GLY A 314 16.82 -28.58 28.40
N ARG A 315 15.91 -28.05 29.23
CA ARG A 315 14.80 -28.83 29.78
C ARG A 315 13.99 -29.46 28.65
N PRO A 316 13.55 -30.73 28.79
CA PRO A 316 12.79 -31.42 27.76
C PRO A 316 11.50 -30.65 27.48
N ARG A 317 11.37 -30.13 26.26
CA ARG A 317 10.17 -29.44 25.81
C ARG A 317 9.09 -30.48 25.51
N ARG A 318 7.86 -30.20 25.94
CA ARG A 318 6.68 -31.01 25.65
C ARG A 318 5.65 -30.19 24.89
N VAL A 319 4.65 -30.86 24.33
CA VAL A 319 3.51 -30.22 23.65
C VAL A 319 2.73 -29.32 24.60
N GLY A 320 2.49 -29.78 25.83
CA GLY A 320 1.78 -29.03 26.86
C GLY A 320 0.26 -29.27 26.88
N PRO A 321 -0.39 -29.11 28.05
CA PRO A 321 -1.79 -29.46 28.26
C PRO A 321 -2.77 -28.59 27.47
N ASP A 322 -2.47 -27.31 27.29
CA ASP A 322 -3.30 -26.39 26.51
C ASP A 322 -3.46 -26.84 25.05
N LEU A 323 -2.34 -27.11 24.36
CA LEU A 323 -2.40 -27.54 22.97
C LEU A 323 -3.06 -28.92 22.83
N SER A 324 -2.79 -29.83 23.77
CA SER A 324 -3.43 -31.15 23.82
C SER A 324 -4.95 -31.03 23.90
N ARG A 325 -5.45 -30.18 24.82
CA ARG A 325 -6.88 -29.88 24.96
C ARG A 325 -7.47 -29.32 23.67
N ARG A 326 -6.82 -28.33 23.05
CA ARG A 326 -7.31 -27.69 21.82
C ARG A 326 -7.42 -28.64 20.64
N ILE A 327 -6.43 -29.50 20.44
CA ILE A 327 -6.45 -30.51 19.37
C ILE A 327 -7.53 -31.55 19.63
N CYS A 328 -7.68 -32.01 20.88
CA CYS A 328 -8.76 -32.92 21.25
C CYS A 328 -10.13 -32.31 20.92
N LEU A 329 -10.41 -31.11 21.45
CA LEU A 329 -11.67 -30.43 21.25
C LEU A 329 -11.97 -30.24 19.76
N PHE A 330 -10.99 -29.82 18.95
CA PHE A 330 -11.16 -29.67 17.50
C PHE A 330 -11.52 -30.97 16.79
N LEU A 331 -10.92 -32.09 17.18
CA LEU A 331 -11.16 -33.39 16.52
C LEU A 331 -12.39 -34.14 17.04
N THR A 332 -12.96 -33.74 18.18
CA THR A 332 -14.11 -34.43 18.79
C THR A 332 -15.39 -33.59 18.86
N THR A 333 -15.32 -32.26 18.75
CA THR A 333 -16.51 -31.39 18.81
C THR A 333 -17.38 -31.52 17.56
N THR A 334 -18.69 -31.35 17.74
CA THR A 334 -19.65 -31.14 16.65
C THR A 334 -20.07 -29.68 16.51
N ASN A 335 -19.68 -28.82 17.46
CA ASN A 335 -19.98 -27.39 17.43
C ASN A 335 -18.89 -26.63 16.63
N PRO A 336 -19.21 -26.07 15.44
CA PRO A 336 -18.25 -25.31 14.64
C PRO A 336 -17.86 -23.97 15.27
N GLU A 337 -18.67 -23.42 16.18
CA GLU A 337 -18.45 -22.13 16.85
C GLU A 337 -17.66 -22.26 18.17
N LEU A 338 -17.15 -23.46 18.48
CA LEU A 338 -16.39 -23.69 19.71
C LEU A 338 -15.05 -22.95 19.66
N LEU A 339 -14.86 -22.00 20.58
CA LEU A 339 -13.58 -21.33 20.77
C LEU A 339 -12.57 -22.26 21.46
N LEU A 340 -11.48 -22.57 20.75
CA LEU A 340 -10.41 -23.43 21.26
C LEU A 340 -9.48 -22.67 22.21
N ASP A 341 -9.14 -21.43 21.89
CA ASP A 341 -8.30 -20.55 22.68
C ASP A 341 -9.15 -19.80 23.72
N LEU A 342 -9.60 -20.50 24.76
CA LEU A 342 -10.10 -19.81 25.95
C LEU A 342 -8.88 -19.32 26.72
N SER A 343 -8.68 -18.00 26.79
CA SER A 343 -7.71 -17.41 27.70
C SER A 343 -8.00 -17.88 29.11
N SER A 344 -7.15 -18.73 29.69
CA SER A 344 -7.06 -18.88 31.14
C SER A 344 -6.34 -17.70 31.74
#